data_AF-A0A1E1W7C2-F1
#
_entry.id   AF-A0A1E1W7C2-F1
#
_cell.length_a   1.000
_cell.length_b   1.000
_cell.length_c   1.000
_cell.angle_alpha   90.00
_cell.angle_beta   90.00
_cell.angle_gamma   90.00
#
_symmetry.space_group_name_H-M   'P 1'
#
loop_
_entity.id
_entity.type
_entity.pdbx_description
1 polymer ?
#
loop_
_entity_poly.entity_id
_entity_poly.type
_entity_poly.pdbx_seq_one_letter_code
_entity_poly.pdbx_strand_id
1 'polypeptide(L)'
;MSNLTKYTKEICVQGKLRMKLCVVYFVGSLKTHRNFYNDLKSKLSMDPRAVVGDDPLSQNDESAWKQHFCDNELQALILQDVVRTFPDEPYFRDSKVQNLMVSVLFFWARSHTVGYRQGMHEVLAPLLLELYIDRKHAPTALCNTLKCFLDEAYLEHDSYMLFSAVMKGLEKFYTTGDAVPSPSGRLPPSRHIHSPNEVVRYLERIREEHLVSLDLELATHLDRCNITMELFGIRWVRLLFGREFIRSDLPQLWSFIFADGPLLPHLHYMVLALLLALRTLLLDPDPGCVLSALMRPSAVPVTHVCALALHLRDPLLHPRPSPYHFHDTTNHNSWLLSCNAETTR
;
A
#
# COMPACT_ATOMS: atom_id res chain seq x y z
N MET A 1 -18.89 -5.87 21.69
CA MET A 1 -17.79 -5.01 21.20
C MET A 1 -16.80 -4.62 22.31
N SER A 2 -17.24 -4.20 23.51
CA SER A 2 -16.37 -3.75 24.62
C SER A 2 -15.33 -4.76 25.13
N ASN A 3 -15.68 -6.04 25.27
CA ASN A 3 -14.74 -7.06 25.76
C ASN A 3 -13.69 -7.50 24.72
N LEU A 4 -14.01 -7.34 23.43
CA LEU A 4 -13.13 -7.76 22.34
C LEU A 4 -12.05 -6.72 22.04
N THR A 5 -12.40 -5.43 22.14
CA THR A 5 -11.45 -4.31 22.10
C THR A 5 -10.46 -4.35 23.28
N LYS A 6 -10.89 -4.89 24.42
CA LYS A 6 -10.04 -5.09 25.60
C LYS A 6 -9.05 -6.25 25.41
N TYR A 7 -9.50 -7.38 24.86
CA TYR A 7 -8.64 -8.53 24.53
C TYR A 7 -7.64 -8.24 23.40
N THR A 8 -8.05 -7.50 22.37
CA THR A 8 -7.12 -7.02 21.32
C THR A 8 -6.11 -6.02 21.86
N LYS A 9 -6.50 -5.15 22.80
CA LYS A 9 -5.54 -4.30 23.52
C LYS A 9 -4.56 -5.13 24.36
N GLU A 10 -5.01 -6.15 25.11
CA GLU A 10 -4.10 -6.96 25.95
C GLU A 10 -3.10 -7.81 25.14
N ILE A 11 -3.53 -8.42 24.03
CA ILE A 11 -2.62 -9.20 23.17
C ILE A 11 -1.66 -8.29 22.37
N CYS A 12 -2.11 -7.09 22.02
CA CYS A 12 -1.31 -6.12 21.27
C CYS A 12 -0.36 -5.30 22.17
N VAL A 13 -0.71 -5.06 23.44
CA VAL A 13 0.18 -4.46 24.45
C VAL A 13 1.35 -5.39 24.81
N GLN A 14 1.21 -6.71 24.59
CA GLN A 14 2.30 -7.68 24.72
C GLN A 14 3.14 -7.88 23.44
N GLY A 15 2.87 -7.14 22.36
CA GLY A 15 3.64 -7.24 21.12
C GLY A 15 3.54 -8.57 20.36
N LYS A 16 2.51 -9.39 20.64
CA LYS A 16 2.37 -10.77 20.10
C LYS A 16 1.56 -10.90 18.81
N LEU A 17 0.75 -9.90 18.45
CA LEU A 17 0.15 -9.79 17.11
C LEU A 17 0.44 -8.40 16.57
N ARG A 18 1.13 -8.35 15.43
CA ARG A 18 1.62 -7.10 14.85
C ARG A 18 0.56 -6.38 14.04
N MET A 19 -0.49 -7.09 13.64
CA MET A 19 -1.51 -6.55 12.75
C MET A 19 -2.86 -6.37 13.46
N LYS A 20 -3.08 -5.18 14.04
CA LYS A 20 -4.34 -4.77 14.68
C LYS A 20 -5.55 -4.81 13.74
N LEU A 21 -5.32 -4.64 12.43
CA LEU A 21 -6.35 -4.51 11.40
C LEU A 21 -7.22 -5.78 11.26
N CYS A 22 -6.61 -6.97 11.37
CA CYS A 22 -7.32 -8.24 11.18
C CYS A 22 -8.30 -8.54 12.34
N VAL A 23 -7.91 -8.20 13.57
CA VAL A 23 -8.66 -8.60 14.77
C VAL A 23 -9.72 -7.58 15.18
N VAL A 24 -9.56 -6.29 14.85
CA VAL A 24 -10.56 -5.27 15.26
C VAL A 24 -11.75 -5.21 14.29
N TYR A 25 -11.53 -5.42 13.00
CA TYR A 25 -12.58 -5.19 11.98
C TYR A 25 -13.30 -6.47 11.49
N PHE A 26 -12.71 -7.67 11.62
CA PHE A 26 -13.18 -8.84 10.86
C PHE A 26 -13.67 -10.05 11.68
N VAL A 27 -13.74 -9.94 13.02
CA VAL A 27 -14.04 -11.08 13.92
C VAL A 27 -15.38 -11.77 13.66
N GLY A 28 -16.39 -11.05 13.17
CA GLY A 28 -17.71 -11.62 12.93
C GLY A 28 -17.85 -12.46 11.66
N SER A 29 -16.87 -12.44 10.74
CA SER A 29 -17.12 -12.84 9.35
C SER A 29 -15.99 -13.62 8.67
N LEU A 30 -14.98 -14.09 9.42
CA LEU A 30 -13.79 -14.73 8.82
C LEU A 30 -14.14 -15.96 7.94
N LYS A 31 -15.04 -16.82 8.42
CA LYS A 31 -15.53 -17.98 7.64
C LYS A 31 -16.25 -17.53 6.36
N THR A 32 -17.08 -16.50 6.45
CA THR A 32 -17.80 -15.94 5.29
C THR A 32 -16.82 -15.40 4.25
N HIS A 33 -15.77 -14.68 4.67
CA HIS A 33 -14.76 -14.18 3.75
C HIS A 33 -13.94 -15.31 3.10
N ARG A 34 -13.58 -16.34 3.87
CA ARG A 34 -12.88 -17.53 3.34
C ARG A 34 -13.74 -18.28 2.33
N ASN A 35 -15.04 -18.46 2.60
CA ASN A 35 -15.98 -19.05 1.66
C ASN A 35 -16.13 -18.19 0.40
N PHE A 36 -16.31 -16.87 0.55
CA PHE A 36 -16.37 -15.94 -0.57
C PHE A 36 -15.14 -16.06 -1.49
N TYR A 37 -13.93 -16.14 -0.91
CA TYR A 37 -12.72 -16.28 -1.71
C TYR A 37 -12.65 -17.63 -2.44
N ASN A 38 -13.09 -18.73 -1.80
CA ASN A 38 -13.21 -20.03 -2.47
C ASN A 38 -14.19 -19.98 -3.66
N ASP A 39 -15.36 -19.38 -3.45
CA ASP A 39 -16.38 -19.23 -4.50
C ASP A 39 -15.85 -18.37 -5.65
N LEU A 40 -15.14 -17.29 -5.33
CA LEU A 40 -14.49 -16.42 -6.30
C LEU A 40 -13.45 -17.18 -7.13
N LYS A 41 -12.57 -17.95 -6.47
CA LYS A 41 -11.55 -18.77 -7.11
C LYS A 41 -12.19 -19.82 -8.02
N SER A 42 -13.22 -20.52 -7.53
CA SER A 42 -13.95 -21.51 -8.34
C SER A 42 -14.64 -20.87 -9.56
N LYS A 43 -15.21 -19.68 -9.41
CA LYS A 43 -15.91 -18.98 -10.50
C LYS A 43 -14.94 -18.46 -11.56
N LEU A 44 -13.76 -18.00 -11.16
CA LEU A 44 -12.79 -17.37 -12.05
C LEU A 44 -11.76 -18.33 -12.63
N SER A 45 -11.56 -19.52 -12.03
CA SER A 45 -10.66 -20.56 -12.53
C SER A 45 -11.37 -21.58 -13.44
N MET A 46 -12.15 -21.12 -14.42
CA MET A 46 -12.79 -22.02 -15.38
C MET A 46 -11.75 -22.64 -16.34
N ASP A 47 -11.80 -23.97 -16.49
CA ASP A 47 -11.05 -24.67 -17.53
C ASP A 47 -11.74 -24.42 -18.89
N PRO A 48 -11.08 -23.75 -19.85
CA PRO A 48 -11.68 -23.50 -21.16
C PRO A 48 -11.99 -24.79 -21.92
N ARG A 49 -11.36 -25.92 -21.58
CA ARG A 49 -11.63 -27.24 -22.18
C ARG A 49 -12.94 -27.85 -21.71
N ALA A 50 -13.47 -27.40 -20.59
CA ALA A 50 -14.75 -27.88 -20.06
C ALA A 50 -15.96 -27.26 -20.79
N VAL A 51 -15.75 -26.22 -21.59
CA VAL A 51 -16.80 -25.54 -22.36
C VAL A 51 -16.98 -26.24 -23.71
N VAL A 52 -18.07 -26.99 -23.84
CA VAL A 52 -18.38 -27.76 -25.06
C VAL A 52 -18.73 -26.81 -26.21
N GLY A 53 -18.02 -26.94 -27.33
CA GLY A 53 -18.30 -26.18 -28.55
C GLY A 53 -17.58 -24.83 -28.66
N ASP A 54 -16.75 -24.47 -27.68
CA ASP A 54 -15.82 -23.35 -27.76
C ASP A 54 -14.42 -23.85 -28.11
N ASP A 55 -13.66 -23.09 -28.90
CA ASP A 55 -12.38 -23.52 -29.43
C ASP A 55 -11.26 -22.47 -29.21
N PRO A 56 -9.98 -22.89 -29.10
CA PRO A 56 -8.86 -21.99 -28.84
C PRO A 56 -8.64 -20.87 -29.87
N LEU A 57 -9.18 -21.00 -31.08
CA LEU A 57 -9.04 -20.05 -32.19
C LEU A 57 -10.32 -19.23 -32.42
N SER A 58 -11.32 -19.43 -31.56
CA SER A 58 -12.59 -18.70 -31.57
C SER A 58 -12.34 -17.19 -31.57
N GLN A 59 -12.99 -16.50 -32.50
CA GLN A 59 -12.95 -15.03 -32.59
C GLN A 59 -14.04 -14.38 -31.72
N ASN A 60 -14.84 -15.17 -31.00
CA ASN A 60 -15.89 -14.65 -30.13
C ASN A 60 -15.28 -13.97 -28.89
N ASP A 61 -15.73 -12.74 -28.60
CA ASP A 61 -15.32 -11.99 -27.42
C ASP A 61 -15.73 -12.67 -26.10
N GLU A 62 -16.77 -13.51 -26.14
CA GLU A 62 -17.28 -14.28 -24.99
C GLU A 62 -16.64 -15.68 -24.85
N SER A 63 -15.64 -16.01 -25.69
CA SER A 63 -14.95 -17.30 -25.63
C SER A 63 -14.22 -17.49 -24.29
N ALA A 64 -14.39 -18.68 -23.70
CA ALA A 64 -13.65 -19.10 -22.51
C ALA A 64 -12.15 -19.20 -22.79
N TRP A 65 -11.75 -19.57 -24.01
CA TRP A 65 -10.35 -19.57 -24.44
C TRP A 65 -9.76 -18.17 -24.49
N LYS A 66 -10.49 -17.20 -25.04
CA LYS A 66 -10.05 -15.80 -25.05
C LYS A 66 -9.84 -15.27 -23.63
N GLN A 67 -10.79 -15.52 -22.73
CA GLN A 67 -10.67 -15.17 -21.32
C GLN A 67 -9.46 -15.86 -20.68
N HIS A 68 -9.26 -17.15 -20.93
CA HIS A 68 -8.11 -17.90 -20.43
C HIS A 68 -6.77 -17.30 -20.86
N PHE A 69 -6.62 -16.91 -22.13
CA PHE A 69 -5.41 -16.25 -22.60
C PHE A 69 -5.20 -14.88 -21.96
N CYS A 70 -6.26 -14.08 -21.80
CA CYS A 70 -6.19 -12.81 -21.07
C CYS A 70 -5.80 -13.00 -19.61
N ASP A 71 -6.31 -14.03 -18.94
CA ASP A 71 -5.99 -14.35 -17.55
C ASP A 71 -4.51 -14.75 -17.41
N ASN A 72 -3.99 -15.57 -18.32
CA ASN A 72 -2.57 -15.93 -18.37
C ASN A 72 -1.67 -14.70 -18.58
N GLU A 73 -2.06 -13.79 -19.47
CA GLU A 73 -1.34 -12.53 -19.67
C GLU A 73 -1.34 -11.65 -18.41
N LEU A 74 -2.48 -11.53 -17.74
CA LEU A 74 -2.60 -10.77 -16.50
C LEU A 74 -1.76 -11.38 -15.37
N GLN A 75 -1.77 -12.71 -15.21
CA GLN A 75 -0.92 -13.40 -14.24
C GLN A 75 0.56 -13.20 -14.54
N ALA A 76 0.97 -13.27 -15.81
CA ALA A 76 2.34 -13.01 -16.22
C ALA A 76 2.78 -11.56 -15.94
N LEU A 77 1.90 -10.58 -16.19
CA LEU A 77 2.12 -9.17 -15.84
C LEU A 77 2.33 -9.00 -14.33
N ILE A 78 1.48 -9.61 -13.52
CA ILE A 78 1.58 -9.56 -12.05
C ILE A 78 2.89 -10.23 -11.60
N LEU A 79 3.22 -11.38 -12.17
CA LEU A 79 4.42 -12.14 -11.80
C LEU A 79 5.70 -11.32 -12.01
N GLN A 80 5.79 -10.53 -13.09
CA GLN A 80 6.94 -9.65 -13.36
C GLN A 80 7.22 -8.68 -12.19
N ASP A 81 6.17 -8.18 -11.54
CA ASP A 81 6.28 -7.31 -10.37
C ASP A 81 6.53 -8.10 -9.07
N VAL A 82 5.90 -9.26 -8.91
CA VAL A 82 6.04 -10.10 -7.72
C VAL A 82 7.49 -10.59 -7.55
N VAL A 83 8.16 -11.03 -8.62
CA VAL A 83 9.55 -11.55 -8.53
C VAL A 83 10.57 -10.50 -8.07
N ARG A 84 10.27 -9.22 -8.25
CA ARG A 84 11.12 -8.08 -7.85
C ARG A 84 10.68 -7.42 -6.53
N THR A 85 9.65 -7.96 -5.87
CA THR A 85 9.13 -7.41 -4.61
C THR A 85 10.05 -7.74 -3.43
N PHE A 86 10.51 -6.71 -2.70
CA PHE A 86 11.41 -6.82 -1.54
C PHE A 86 12.55 -7.85 -1.77
N PRO A 87 13.50 -7.55 -2.67
CA PRO A 87 14.51 -8.50 -3.12
C PRO A 87 15.40 -9.02 -1.99
N ASP A 88 15.61 -8.21 -0.96
CA ASP A 88 16.46 -8.53 0.20
C ASP A 88 15.76 -9.39 1.27
N GLU A 89 14.46 -9.68 1.10
CA GLU A 89 13.67 -10.44 2.07
C GLU A 89 13.46 -11.88 1.53
N PRO A 90 14.12 -12.90 2.12
CA PRO A 90 14.11 -14.28 1.61
C PRO A 90 12.72 -14.89 1.48
N TYR A 91 11.78 -14.45 2.32
CA TYR A 91 10.39 -14.90 2.28
C TYR A 91 9.75 -14.71 0.88
N PHE A 92 10.05 -13.62 0.18
CA PHE A 92 9.49 -13.34 -1.15
C PHE A 92 10.24 -14.02 -2.30
N ARG A 93 11.30 -14.79 -2.00
CA ARG A 93 12.02 -15.59 -2.99
C ARG A 93 11.42 -16.99 -3.14
N ASP A 94 10.61 -17.44 -2.18
CA ASP A 94 9.91 -18.73 -2.25
C ASP A 94 8.83 -18.70 -3.34
N SER A 95 8.88 -19.66 -4.26
CA SER A 95 7.90 -19.77 -5.36
C SER A 95 6.48 -19.98 -4.85
N LYS A 96 6.28 -20.63 -3.71
CA LYS A 96 4.95 -20.77 -3.08
C LYS A 96 4.39 -19.41 -2.65
N VAL A 97 5.24 -18.54 -2.10
CA VAL A 97 4.86 -17.19 -1.68
C VAL A 97 4.57 -16.33 -2.91
N GLN A 98 5.38 -16.42 -3.96
CA GLN A 98 5.13 -15.70 -5.21
C GLN A 98 3.82 -16.15 -5.87
N ASN A 99 3.55 -17.46 -5.93
CA ASN A 99 2.29 -18.00 -6.46
C ASN A 99 1.07 -17.54 -5.64
N LEU A 100 1.20 -17.47 -4.32
CA LEU A 100 0.16 -16.92 -3.44
C LEU A 100 -0.09 -15.44 -3.76
N MET A 101 0.96 -14.63 -3.87
CA MET A 101 0.84 -13.22 -4.22
C MET A 101 0.18 -13.01 -5.58
N VAL A 102 0.61 -13.77 -6.61
CA VAL A 102 0.00 -13.73 -7.94
C VAL A 102 -1.49 -14.09 -7.85
N SER A 103 -1.84 -15.13 -7.10
CA SER A 103 -3.24 -15.55 -6.93
C SER A 103 -4.09 -14.45 -6.27
N VAL A 104 -3.63 -13.87 -5.16
CA VAL A 104 -4.36 -12.80 -4.47
C VAL A 104 -4.57 -11.59 -5.38
N LEU A 105 -3.51 -11.10 -6.04
CA LEU A 105 -3.58 -9.94 -6.91
C LEU A 105 -4.43 -10.21 -8.16
N PHE A 106 -4.31 -11.40 -8.74
CA PHE A 106 -5.08 -11.82 -9.92
C PHE A 106 -6.57 -11.86 -9.63
N PHE A 107 -7.00 -12.58 -8.58
CA PHE A 107 -8.43 -12.67 -8.25
C PHE A 107 -9.00 -11.32 -7.82
N TRP A 108 -8.21 -10.47 -7.16
CA TRP A 108 -8.64 -9.10 -6.87
C TRP A 108 -8.83 -8.29 -8.16
N ALA A 109 -7.83 -8.28 -9.03
CA ALA A 109 -7.88 -7.56 -10.31
C ALA A 109 -9.03 -8.03 -11.22
N ARG A 110 -9.30 -9.34 -11.27
CA ARG A 110 -10.40 -9.90 -12.06
C ARG A 110 -11.79 -9.57 -11.52
N SER A 111 -11.89 -9.23 -10.24
CA SER A 111 -13.16 -8.91 -9.57
C SER A 111 -13.44 -7.39 -9.47
N HIS A 112 -12.49 -6.54 -9.86
CA HIS A 112 -12.59 -5.08 -9.71
C HIS A 112 -12.28 -4.37 -11.03
N THR A 113 -13.03 -3.32 -11.35
CA THR A 113 -12.89 -2.56 -12.61
C THR A 113 -11.55 -1.83 -12.72
N VAL A 114 -10.91 -1.51 -11.60
CA VAL A 114 -9.57 -0.91 -11.55
C VAL A 114 -8.51 -1.84 -12.15
N GLY A 115 -8.73 -3.16 -12.07
CA GLY A 115 -7.77 -4.18 -12.48
C GLY A 115 -6.46 -4.09 -11.70
N TYR A 116 -5.44 -4.84 -12.15
CA TYR A 116 -4.12 -4.77 -11.56
C TYR A 116 -3.38 -3.50 -11.99
N ARG A 117 -2.70 -2.86 -11.03
CA ARG A 117 -1.79 -1.74 -11.28
C ARG A 117 -0.46 -1.99 -10.59
N GLN A 118 0.63 -1.61 -11.28
CA GLN A 118 1.96 -1.62 -10.69
C GLN A 118 1.98 -0.86 -9.36
N GLY A 119 2.59 -1.47 -8.34
CA GLY A 119 2.61 -0.98 -6.96
C GLY A 119 1.63 -1.71 -6.03
N MET A 120 0.56 -2.36 -6.55
CA MET A 120 -0.35 -3.15 -5.71
C MET A 120 0.35 -4.33 -5.02
N HIS A 121 1.35 -4.93 -5.66
CA HIS A 121 2.19 -5.97 -5.07
C HIS A 121 2.94 -5.47 -3.82
N GLU A 122 3.33 -4.20 -3.79
CA GLU A 122 4.03 -3.59 -2.65
C GLU A 122 3.08 -3.25 -1.51
N VAL A 123 1.78 -3.11 -1.79
CA VAL A 123 0.75 -3.01 -0.76
C VAL A 123 0.45 -4.40 -0.18
N LEU A 124 0.36 -5.44 -1.02
CA LEU A 124 0.11 -6.81 -0.56
C LEU A 124 1.27 -7.38 0.27
N ALA A 125 2.51 -7.13 -0.13
CA ALA A 125 3.66 -7.80 0.46
C ALA A 125 3.81 -7.60 1.98
N PRO A 126 3.74 -6.37 2.54
CA PRO A 126 3.79 -6.18 3.99
C PRO A 126 2.61 -6.85 4.71
N LEU A 127 1.40 -6.82 4.14
CA LEU A 127 0.22 -7.49 4.69
C LEU A 127 0.44 -9.00 4.82
N LEU A 128 0.91 -9.62 3.73
CA LEU A 128 1.18 -11.06 3.66
C LEU A 128 2.28 -11.47 4.65
N LEU A 129 3.36 -10.68 4.72
CA LEU A 129 4.47 -10.98 5.62
C LEU A 129 4.06 -10.92 7.09
N GLU A 130 3.30 -9.90 7.50
CA GLU A 130 2.81 -9.81 8.89
C GLU A 130 1.84 -10.95 9.22
N LEU A 131 0.93 -11.31 8.30
CA LEU A 131 0.06 -12.48 8.44
C LEU A 131 0.82 -13.79 8.58
N TYR A 132 1.94 -13.95 7.87
CA TYR A 132 2.82 -15.11 7.97
C TYR A 132 3.61 -15.13 9.28
N ILE A 133 4.18 -14.00 9.69
CA ILE A 133 4.96 -13.88 10.93
C ILE A 133 4.08 -14.16 12.15
N ASP A 134 2.86 -13.63 12.19
CA ASP A 134 1.90 -13.86 13.27
C ASP A 134 1.55 -15.35 13.41
N ARG A 135 1.46 -16.10 12.29
CA ARG A 135 1.25 -17.56 12.29
C ARG A 135 2.48 -18.34 12.71
N LYS A 136 3.63 -18.02 12.12
CA LYS A 136 4.91 -18.70 12.38
C LYS A 136 5.32 -18.63 13.85
N HIS A 137 5.05 -17.51 14.51
CA HIS A 137 5.41 -17.28 15.92
C HIS A 137 4.22 -17.43 16.87
N ALA A 138 3.12 -18.01 16.39
CA ALA A 138 1.95 -18.27 17.19
C ALA A 138 2.30 -19.20 18.38
N PRO A 139 1.94 -18.84 19.63
CA PRO A 139 2.06 -19.75 20.76
C PRO A 139 1.27 -21.05 20.54
N THR A 140 1.68 -22.16 21.15
CA THR A 140 0.95 -23.43 21.08
C THR A 140 -0.37 -23.40 21.87
N ALA A 141 -0.36 -22.72 23.01
CA ALA A 141 -1.53 -22.56 23.88
C ALA A 141 -2.38 -21.35 23.45
N LEU A 142 -3.22 -21.54 22.44
CA LEU A 142 -4.16 -20.54 21.94
C LEU A 142 -5.62 -20.89 22.26
N CYS A 143 -6.44 -19.87 22.50
CA CYS A 143 -7.88 -20.04 22.52
C CYS A 143 -8.41 -20.42 21.12
N ASN A 144 -9.59 -21.05 21.06
CA ASN A 144 -10.18 -21.51 19.79
C ASN A 144 -10.34 -20.38 18.75
N THR A 145 -10.63 -19.16 19.22
CA THR A 145 -10.73 -17.98 18.35
C THR A 145 -9.41 -17.70 17.64
N LEU A 146 -8.29 -17.63 18.37
CA LEU A 146 -6.97 -17.34 17.79
C LEU A 146 -6.47 -18.48 16.90
N LYS A 147 -6.78 -19.74 17.23
CA LYS A 147 -6.48 -20.89 16.35
C LYS A 147 -7.14 -20.74 14.98
N CYS A 148 -8.36 -20.21 14.92
CA CYS A 148 -9.05 -19.95 13.66
C CYS A 148 -8.35 -18.85 12.83
N PHE A 149 -7.88 -17.78 13.48
CA PHE A 149 -7.18 -16.65 12.83
C PHE A 149 -5.78 -17.02 12.33
N LEU A 150 -5.07 -17.83 13.10
CA LEU A 150 -3.68 -18.21 12.82
C LEU A 150 -3.58 -19.55 12.08
N ASP A 151 -4.68 -19.99 11.48
CA ASP A 151 -4.69 -21.18 10.64
C ASP A 151 -3.87 -20.91 9.36
N GLU A 152 -2.82 -21.71 9.17
CA GLU A 152 -1.90 -21.62 8.04
C GLU A 152 -2.57 -21.97 6.72
N ALA A 153 -3.59 -22.84 6.74
CA ALA A 153 -4.31 -23.25 5.53
C ALA A 153 -5.07 -22.09 4.86
N TYR A 154 -5.31 -21.00 5.60
CA TYR A 154 -6.07 -19.84 5.14
C TYR A 154 -5.21 -18.58 4.96
N LEU A 155 -3.88 -18.70 4.89
CA LEU A 155 -3.00 -17.55 4.67
C LEU A 155 -3.35 -16.78 3.38
N GLU A 156 -3.64 -17.48 2.28
CA GLU A 156 -4.05 -16.87 1.00
C GLU A 156 -5.38 -16.13 1.14
N HIS A 157 -6.39 -16.77 1.74
CA HIS A 157 -7.73 -16.19 1.96
C HIS A 157 -7.67 -14.93 2.81
N ASP A 158 -6.93 -14.99 3.92
CA ASP A 158 -6.84 -13.88 4.86
C ASP A 158 -6.01 -12.73 4.25
N SER A 159 -5.03 -13.05 3.40
CA SER A 159 -4.29 -12.06 2.62
C SER A 159 -5.19 -11.36 1.59
N TYR A 160 -6.02 -12.11 0.85
CA TYR A 160 -7.00 -11.53 -0.07
C TYR A 160 -8.01 -10.65 0.66
N MET A 161 -8.56 -11.12 1.78
CA MET A 161 -9.53 -10.37 2.58
C MET A 161 -8.94 -9.02 3.02
N LEU A 162 -7.72 -9.04 3.56
CA LEU A 162 -7.10 -7.84 4.08
C LEU A 162 -6.66 -6.88 2.97
N PHE A 163 -6.08 -7.42 1.90
CA PHE A 163 -5.75 -6.63 0.73
C PHE A 163 -6.99 -5.96 0.16
N SER A 164 -8.09 -6.71 0.00
CA SER A 164 -9.38 -6.17 -0.46
C SER A 164 -9.89 -5.07 0.46
N ALA A 165 -9.74 -5.22 1.78
CA ALA A 165 -10.13 -4.19 2.74
C ALA A 165 -9.32 -2.90 2.55
N VAL A 166 -8.00 -3.01 2.46
CA VAL A 166 -7.11 -1.86 2.22
C VAL A 166 -7.42 -1.19 0.87
N MET A 167 -7.67 -2.00 -0.16
CA MET A 167 -7.99 -1.50 -1.49
C MET A 167 -9.29 -0.71 -1.55
N LYS A 168 -10.28 -0.96 -0.66
CA LYS A 168 -11.48 -0.10 -0.58
C LYS A 168 -11.16 1.38 -0.32
N GLY A 169 -10.06 1.67 0.39
CA GLY A 169 -9.58 3.04 0.58
C GLY A 169 -8.67 3.54 -0.54
N LEU A 170 -7.89 2.64 -1.14
CA LEU A 170 -6.84 2.99 -2.10
C LEU A 170 -7.27 2.97 -3.57
N GLU A 171 -8.27 2.19 -3.96
CA GLU A 171 -8.58 1.89 -5.37
C GLU A 171 -8.83 3.15 -6.20
N LYS A 172 -9.45 4.18 -5.61
CA LYS A 172 -9.64 5.48 -6.23
C LYS A 172 -8.33 6.10 -6.71
N PHE A 173 -7.24 5.95 -5.97
CA PHE A 173 -5.93 6.47 -6.33
C PHE A 173 -5.26 5.68 -7.48
N TYR A 174 -5.79 4.52 -7.85
CA TYR A 174 -5.31 3.68 -8.95
C TYR A 174 -6.15 3.80 -10.24
N THR A 175 -7.28 4.51 -10.19
CA THR A 175 -8.07 4.84 -11.37
C THR A 175 -7.30 5.79 -12.28
N THR A 176 -7.49 5.68 -13.59
CA THR A 176 -6.85 6.53 -14.61
C THR A 176 -7.94 7.19 -15.44
N GLY A 177 -8.67 8.14 -14.84
CA GLY A 177 -9.85 8.75 -15.46
C GLY A 177 -10.86 7.69 -15.89
N ASP A 178 -11.39 7.81 -17.11
CA ASP A 178 -12.37 6.89 -17.69
C ASP A 178 -11.75 5.63 -18.34
N ALA A 179 -10.43 5.45 -18.25
CA ALA A 179 -9.75 4.34 -18.90
C ALA A 179 -9.96 3.02 -18.14
N VAL A 180 -10.84 2.17 -18.67
CA VAL A 180 -11.03 0.80 -18.18
C VAL A 180 -9.91 -0.10 -18.74
N PRO A 181 -9.18 -0.86 -17.90
CA PRO A 181 -8.22 -1.85 -18.38
C PRO A 181 -8.88 -2.91 -19.25
N SER A 182 -8.14 -3.44 -20.23
CA SER A 182 -8.50 -4.68 -20.91
C SER A 182 -8.55 -5.85 -19.90
N PRO A 183 -9.22 -6.96 -20.24
CA PRO A 183 -9.18 -8.18 -19.43
C PRO A 183 -7.76 -8.71 -19.15
N SER A 184 -6.80 -8.43 -20.03
CA SER A 184 -5.37 -8.73 -19.84
C SER A 184 -4.61 -7.73 -18.96
N GLY A 185 -5.31 -6.75 -18.37
CA GLY A 185 -4.74 -5.73 -17.48
C GLY A 185 -4.09 -4.53 -18.17
N ARG A 186 -4.09 -4.47 -19.51
CA ARG A 186 -3.46 -3.38 -20.26
C ARG A 186 -4.42 -2.19 -20.39
N LEU A 187 -3.91 -0.97 -20.24
CA LEU A 187 -4.70 0.22 -20.52
C LEU A 187 -4.85 0.42 -22.03
N PRO A 188 -6.03 0.86 -22.50
CA PRO A 188 -6.18 1.28 -23.88
C PRO A 188 -5.26 2.49 -24.16
N PRO A 189 -4.73 2.62 -25.39
CA PRO A 189 -3.98 3.82 -25.78
C PRO A 189 -4.89 5.04 -25.64
N SER A 190 -4.40 6.06 -24.91
CA SER A 190 -5.15 7.26 -24.56
C SER A 190 -5.68 7.97 -25.81
N ARG A 191 -7.00 8.15 -25.90
CA ARG A 191 -7.68 8.84 -27.01
C ARG A 191 -8.18 10.23 -26.57
N HIS A 192 -7.30 11.12 -26.07
CA HIS A 192 -7.63 12.47 -25.55
C HIS A 192 -8.64 12.45 -24.35
N ILE A 193 -8.81 13.38 -23.39
CA ILE A 193 -8.20 14.65 -22.93
C ILE A 193 -8.71 14.86 -21.46
N HIS A 194 -7.85 15.33 -20.55
CA HIS A 194 -8.12 16.15 -19.34
C HIS A 194 -8.94 15.67 -18.10
N SER A 195 -9.13 14.38 -17.79
CA SER A 195 -9.50 14.03 -16.41
C SER A 195 -8.24 13.79 -15.57
N PRO A 196 -7.81 14.71 -14.69
CA PRO A 196 -6.66 14.47 -13.83
C PRO A 196 -6.94 13.25 -12.95
N ASN A 197 -5.95 12.38 -12.84
CA ASN A 197 -6.03 11.18 -12.00
C ASN A 197 -6.49 11.58 -10.58
N GLU A 198 -7.41 10.83 -9.97
CA GLU A 198 -7.97 11.16 -8.65
C GLU A 198 -6.88 11.35 -7.58
N VAL A 199 -5.75 10.65 -7.69
CA VAL A 199 -4.60 10.87 -6.79
C VAL A 199 -3.99 12.26 -6.96
N VAL A 200 -3.92 12.79 -8.18
CA VAL A 200 -3.40 14.14 -8.46
C VAL A 200 -4.36 15.17 -7.87
N ARG A 201 -5.67 15.04 -8.13
CA ARG A 201 -6.70 15.91 -7.55
C ARG A 201 -6.67 15.91 -6.03
N TYR A 202 -6.45 14.75 -5.42
CA TYR A 202 -6.33 14.60 -3.98
C TYR A 202 -5.09 15.33 -3.43
N LEU A 203 -3.94 15.21 -4.10
CA LEU A 203 -2.70 15.87 -3.72
C LEU A 203 -2.75 17.40 -3.90
N GLU A 204 -3.36 17.87 -4.99
CA GLU A 204 -3.65 19.29 -5.21
C GLU A 204 -4.52 19.85 -4.09
N ARG A 205 -5.59 19.12 -3.71
CA ARG A 205 -6.44 19.50 -2.58
C ARG A 205 -5.64 19.59 -1.27
N ILE A 206 -4.75 18.64 -1.02
CA ILE A 206 -3.87 18.68 0.16
C ILE A 206 -3.02 19.96 0.17
N ARG A 207 -2.46 20.36 -0.98
CA ARG A 207 -1.68 21.59 -1.09
C ARG A 207 -2.55 22.82 -0.80
N GLU A 208 -3.62 22.99 -1.57
CA GLU A 208 -4.43 24.22 -1.53
C GLU A 208 -5.20 24.39 -0.20
N GLU A 209 -5.86 23.34 0.27
CA GLU A 209 -6.73 23.43 1.43
C GLU A 209 -5.96 23.34 2.75
N HIS A 210 -4.80 22.69 2.77
CA HIS A 210 -4.07 22.40 4.00
C HIS A 210 -2.63 22.91 4.04
N LEU A 211 -1.78 22.63 3.04
CA LEU A 211 -0.36 23.01 3.12
C LEU A 211 -0.18 24.53 3.10
N VAL A 212 -0.88 25.24 2.21
CA VAL A 212 -0.79 26.70 2.07
C VAL A 212 -1.23 27.40 3.36
N SER A 213 -2.25 26.88 4.05
CA SER A 213 -2.74 27.45 5.31
C SER A 213 -1.85 27.12 6.50
N LEU A 214 -1.20 25.96 6.51
CA LEU A 214 -0.29 25.52 7.58
C LEU A 214 1.11 26.14 7.46
N ASP A 215 1.62 26.27 6.23
CA ASP A 215 3.00 26.65 5.95
C ASP A 215 3.18 27.24 4.53
N LEU A 216 2.79 28.52 4.39
CA LEU A 216 2.86 29.26 3.13
C LEU A 216 4.28 29.35 2.57
N GLU A 217 5.29 29.44 3.43
CA GLU A 217 6.69 29.55 3.00
C GLU A 217 7.13 28.26 2.31
N LEU A 218 6.85 27.09 2.92
CA LEU A 218 7.17 25.80 2.32
C LEU A 218 6.43 25.61 0.99
N ALA A 219 5.13 25.91 0.95
CA ALA A 219 4.33 25.79 -0.27
C ALA A 219 4.92 26.66 -1.41
N THR A 220 5.23 27.92 -1.11
CA THR A 220 5.80 28.86 -2.09
C THR A 220 7.20 28.42 -2.53
N HIS A 221 8.00 27.85 -1.63
CA HIS A 221 9.33 27.36 -1.96
C HIS A 221 9.28 26.17 -2.92
N LEU A 222 8.39 25.20 -2.69
CA LEU A 222 8.17 24.08 -3.62
C LEU A 222 7.78 24.57 -5.02
N ASP A 223 6.94 25.60 -5.11
CA ASP A 223 6.56 26.21 -6.39
C ASP A 223 7.76 26.85 -7.10
N ARG A 224 8.61 27.57 -6.36
CA ARG A 224 9.84 28.17 -6.91
C ARG A 224 10.84 27.12 -7.40
N CYS A 225 10.89 25.98 -6.72
CA CYS A 225 11.67 24.82 -7.14
C CYS A 225 11.03 24.04 -8.31
N ASN A 226 9.83 24.42 -8.77
CA ASN A 226 9.05 23.70 -9.77
C ASN A 226 8.75 22.24 -9.36
N ILE A 227 8.51 22.02 -8.07
CA ILE A 227 8.21 20.69 -7.51
C ILE A 227 6.72 20.63 -7.16
N THR A 228 5.96 19.89 -7.97
CA THR A 228 4.53 19.65 -7.73
C THR A 228 4.34 18.46 -6.77
N MET A 229 3.22 18.45 -6.04
CA MET A 229 2.88 17.38 -5.08
C MET A 229 2.83 15.99 -5.74
N GLU A 230 2.47 15.92 -7.02
CA GLU A 230 2.36 14.67 -7.79
C GLU A 230 3.71 13.96 -8.00
N LEU A 231 4.83 14.69 -8.07
CA LEU A 231 6.15 14.12 -8.34
C LEU A 231 6.58 13.10 -7.28
N PHE A 232 6.19 13.33 -6.03
CA PHE A 232 6.50 12.44 -4.90
C PHE A 232 5.25 11.81 -4.27
N GLY A 233 4.15 12.58 -4.19
CA GLY A 233 2.96 12.24 -3.44
C GLY A 233 2.16 11.08 -4.01
N ILE A 234 2.22 10.84 -5.33
CA ILE A 234 1.53 9.70 -5.95
C ILE A 234 2.04 8.39 -5.34
N ARG A 235 3.36 8.25 -5.22
CA ARG A 235 4.00 7.08 -4.65
C ARG A 235 3.70 6.95 -3.16
N TRP A 236 3.79 8.06 -2.41
CA TRP A 236 3.48 8.08 -0.98
C TRP A 236 2.07 7.60 -0.69
N VAL A 237 1.08 8.12 -1.41
CA VAL A 237 -0.34 7.79 -1.21
C VAL A 237 -0.65 6.38 -1.69
N ARG A 238 -0.25 6.00 -2.90
CA ARG A 238 -0.57 4.67 -3.47
C ARG A 238 0.06 3.52 -2.67
N LEU A 239 1.28 3.72 -2.19
CA LEU A 239 2.01 2.68 -1.47
C LEU A 239 1.88 2.82 0.05
N LEU A 240 1.03 3.72 0.54
CA LEU A 240 0.88 4.02 1.97
C LEU A 240 2.23 4.23 2.67
N PHE A 241 3.09 5.01 2.02
CA PHE A 241 4.46 5.34 2.46
C PHE A 241 5.39 4.11 2.60
N GLY A 242 5.02 2.97 2.01
CA GLY A 242 5.78 1.72 2.06
C GLY A 242 7.22 1.79 1.55
N ARG A 243 7.56 2.82 0.77
CA ARG A 243 8.92 3.10 0.28
C ARG A 243 9.62 4.25 0.99
N GLU A 244 8.92 4.97 1.85
CA GLU A 244 9.45 6.12 2.60
C GLU A 244 10.06 5.70 3.93
N PHE A 245 9.52 4.63 4.50
CA PHE A 245 9.95 4.07 5.77
C PHE A 245 10.50 2.67 5.57
N ILE A 246 11.46 2.31 6.42
CA ILE A 246 11.99 0.96 6.48
C ILE A 246 10.90 -0.04 6.85
N ARG A 247 11.03 -1.28 6.40
CA ARG A 247 10.01 -2.32 6.58
C ARG A 247 9.64 -2.54 8.05
N SER A 248 10.58 -2.43 8.98
CA SER A 248 10.33 -2.61 10.43
C SER A 248 9.33 -1.60 10.99
N ASP A 249 9.20 -0.44 10.36
CA ASP A 249 8.37 0.67 10.84
C ASP A 249 6.97 0.64 10.21
N LEU A 250 6.80 -0.09 9.09
CA LEU A 250 5.53 -0.18 8.37
C LEU A 250 4.38 -0.70 9.24
N PRO A 251 4.53 -1.74 10.09
CA PRO A 251 3.42 -2.20 10.94
C PRO A 251 2.93 -1.12 11.91
N GLN A 252 3.84 -0.30 12.45
CA GLN A 252 3.49 0.83 13.33
C GLN A 252 2.78 1.93 12.53
N LEU A 253 3.33 2.31 11.37
CA LEU A 253 2.77 3.31 10.48
C LEU A 253 1.36 2.91 10.00
N TRP A 254 1.18 1.67 9.57
CA TRP A 254 -0.10 1.17 9.07
C TRP A 254 -1.10 0.96 10.20
N SER A 255 -0.65 0.58 11.40
CA SER A 255 -1.52 0.60 12.59
C SER A 255 -2.07 2.00 12.88
N PHE A 256 -1.29 3.04 12.59
CA PHE A 256 -1.73 4.42 12.71
C PHE A 256 -2.71 4.81 11.59
N ILE A 257 -2.34 4.58 10.34
CA ILE A 257 -3.14 4.93 9.16
C ILE A 257 -4.52 4.27 9.20
N PHE A 258 -4.59 3.01 9.63
CA PHE A 258 -5.83 2.25 9.68
C PHE A 258 -6.55 2.30 11.03
N ALA A 259 -6.13 3.15 11.96
CA ALA A 259 -6.71 3.22 13.30
C ALA A 259 -8.23 3.53 13.28
N ASP A 260 -8.65 4.36 12.33
CA ASP A 260 -10.06 4.76 12.14
C ASP A 260 -10.73 4.02 10.97
N GLY A 261 -10.06 3.00 10.42
CA GLY A 261 -10.60 2.10 9.42
C GLY A 261 -9.88 2.15 8.08
N PRO A 262 -10.24 1.24 7.15
CA PRO A 262 -9.53 1.06 5.89
C PRO A 262 -9.86 2.11 4.83
N LEU A 263 -10.81 3.03 5.09
CA LEU A 263 -11.20 4.09 4.15
C LEU A 263 -10.27 5.32 4.18
N LEU A 264 -9.21 5.27 5.01
CA LEU A 264 -8.12 6.25 5.02
C LEU A 264 -8.55 7.72 5.24
N PRO A 265 -9.46 8.03 6.19
CA PRO A 265 -9.98 9.40 6.37
C PRO A 265 -8.89 10.42 6.73
N HIS A 266 -7.79 9.98 7.34
CA HIS A 266 -6.72 10.83 7.86
C HIS A 266 -5.42 10.78 7.05
N LEU A 267 -5.45 10.22 5.84
CA LEU A 267 -4.24 10.05 5.03
C LEU A 267 -3.55 11.38 4.69
N HIS A 268 -4.32 12.47 4.51
CA HIS A 268 -3.78 13.80 4.24
C HIS A 268 -2.91 14.33 5.38
N TYR A 269 -3.27 14.05 6.65
CA TYR A 269 -2.44 14.44 7.79
C TYR A 269 -1.09 13.74 7.79
N MET A 270 -0.99 12.51 7.25
CA MET A 270 0.29 11.83 7.10
C MET A 270 1.18 12.48 6.04
N VAL A 271 0.59 12.90 4.91
CA VAL A 271 1.31 13.65 3.87
C VAL A 271 1.86 14.96 4.44
N LEU A 272 1.01 15.73 5.12
CA LEU A 272 1.37 17.01 5.73
C LEU A 272 2.41 16.84 6.84
N ALA A 273 2.24 15.85 7.72
CA ALA A 273 3.19 15.57 8.79
C ALA A 273 4.57 15.23 8.25
N LEU A 274 4.67 14.41 7.18
CA LEU A 274 5.96 14.09 6.59
C LEU A 274 6.62 15.32 5.94
N LEU A 275 5.85 16.14 5.23
CA LEU A 275 6.37 17.41 4.67
C LEU A 275 6.90 18.35 5.76
N LEU A 276 6.13 18.54 6.84
CA LEU A 276 6.53 19.39 7.95
C LEU A 276 7.72 18.84 8.74
N ALA A 277 7.84 17.52 8.85
CA ALA A 277 9.00 16.89 9.47
C ALA A 277 10.27 17.04 8.63
N LEU A 278 10.14 17.11 7.31
CA LEU A 278 11.24 17.37 6.37
C LEU A 278 11.51 18.86 6.14
N ARG A 279 10.71 19.76 6.73
CA ARG A 279 10.70 21.20 6.41
C ARG A 279 12.10 21.83 6.32
N THR A 280 12.99 21.54 7.25
CA THR A 280 14.34 22.11 7.27
C THR A 280 15.18 21.70 6.06
N LEU A 281 14.98 20.48 5.54
CA LEU A 281 15.61 20.00 4.30
C LEU A 281 14.89 20.53 3.06
N LEU A 282 13.58 20.75 3.14
CA LEU A 282 12.77 21.19 2.00
C LEU A 282 12.92 22.67 1.69
N LEU A 283 13.42 23.49 2.62
CA LEU A 283 13.76 24.90 2.38
C LEU A 283 15.20 25.10 1.87
N ASP A 284 15.86 24.04 1.43
CA ASP A 284 17.15 24.13 0.77
C ASP A 284 17.04 24.95 -0.53
N PRO A 285 17.97 25.87 -0.81
CA PRO A 285 17.93 26.67 -2.04
C PRO A 285 18.12 25.85 -3.32
N ASP A 286 18.69 24.64 -3.25
CA ASP A 286 18.86 23.75 -4.40
C ASP A 286 17.64 22.83 -4.60
N PRO A 287 16.88 22.97 -5.71
CA PRO A 287 15.76 22.09 -6.03
C PRO A 287 16.13 20.60 -6.08
N GLY A 288 17.38 20.28 -6.45
CA GLY A 288 17.88 18.90 -6.49
C GLY A 288 17.89 18.26 -5.09
N CYS A 289 18.37 18.99 -4.10
CA CYS A 289 18.36 18.58 -2.70
C CYS A 289 16.92 18.41 -2.16
N VAL A 290 16.02 19.35 -2.48
CA VAL A 290 14.61 19.28 -2.08
C VAL A 290 13.92 18.03 -2.65
N LEU A 291 14.08 17.77 -3.96
CA LEU A 291 13.49 16.60 -4.61
C LEU A 291 14.07 15.30 -4.05
N SER A 292 15.39 15.25 -3.81
CA SER A 292 16.05 14.08 -3.21
C SER A 292 15.47 13.75 -1.83
N ALA A 293 15.28 14.77 -0.97
CA ALA A 293 14.68 14.61 0.35
C ALA A 293 13.24 14.07 0.29
N LEU A 294 12.43 14.53 -0.68
CA LEU A 294 11.06 14.02 -0.91
C LEU A 294 11.03 12.58 -1.45
N MET A 295 12.01 12.22 -2.28
CA MET A 295 12.07 10.88 -2.88
C MET A 295 12.62 9.82 -1.91
N ARG A 296 13.39 10.21 -0.89
CA ARG A 296 13.97 9.30 0.12
C ARG A 296 13.97 9.93 1.53
N PRO A 297 12.82 10.04 2.19
CA PRO A 297 12.67 10.72 3.49
C PRO A 297 13.16 9.90 4.71
N SER A 298 13.98 8.87 4.49
CA SER A 298 14.34 7.80 5.45
C SER A 298 14.99 8.25 6.77
N ALA A 299 15.37 9.52 6.89
CA ALA A 299 15.98 10.06 8.10
C ALA A 299 14.97 10.47 9.19
N VAL A 300 13.66 10.50 8.90
CA VAL A 300 12.62 10.91 9.87
C VAL A 300 11.99 9.69 10.55
N PRO A 301 12.01 9.60 11.90
CA PRO A 301 11.38 8.51 12.62
C PRO A 301 9.86 8.46 12.42
N VAL A 302 9.32 7.26 12.19
CA VAL A 302 7.87 7.03 12.06
C VAL A 302 7.06 7.58 13.24
N THR A 303 7.62 7.47 14.46
CA THR A 303 7.01 7.97 15.71
C THR A 303 6.79 9.47 15.68
N HIS A 304 7.76 10.23 15.15
CA HIS A 304 7.67 11.68 15.03
C HIS A 304 6.58 12.08 14.03
N VAL A 305 6.55 11.43 12.86
CA VAL A 305 5.54 11.69 11.82
C VAL A 305 4.14 11.36 12.32
N CYS A 306 3.94 10.23 12.99
CA CYS A 306 2.64 9.88 13.59
C CYS A 306 2.22 10.88 14.68
N ALA A 307 3.14 11.32 15.54
CA ALA A 307 2.85 12.32 16.56
C ALA A 307 2.44 13.67 15.95
N LEU A 308 3.12 14.09 14.88
CA LEU A 308 2.79 15.32 14.17
C LEU A 308 1.44 15.19 13.44
N ALA A 309 1.14 14.05 12.83
CA ALA A 309 -0.17 13.80 12.22
C ALA A 309 -1.31 13.84 13.24
N LEU A 310 -1.11 13.31 14.46
CA LEU A 310 -2.07 13.45 15.56
C LEU A 310 -2.29 14.90 15.96
N HIS A 311 -1.20 15.66 16.09
CA HIS A 311 -1.28 17.08 16.40
C HIS A 311 -2.05 17.85 15.31
N LEU A 312 -1.80 17.59 14.03
CA LEU A 312 -2.52 18.24 12.93
C LEU A 312 -4.02 17.90 12.92
N ARG A 313 -4.37 16.68 13.37
CA ARG A 313 -5.76 16.22 13.45
C ARG A 313 -6.51 16.82 14.64
N ASP A 314 -5.91 16.81 15.82
CA ASP A 314 -6.50 17.32 17.06
C ASP A 314 -5.43 18.02 17.91
N PRO A 315 -5.14 19.31 17.63
CA PRO A 315 -4.09 20.05 18.30
C PRO A 315 -4.31 20.24 19.80
N LEU A 316 -5.56 20.18 20.26
CA LEU A 316 -5.92 20.38 21.67
C LEU A 316 -5.62 19.13 22.50
N LEU A 317 -5.85 17.95 21.93
CA LEU A 317 -5.59 16.68 22.61
C LEU A 317 -4.13 16.22 22.44
N HIS A 318 -3.49 16.61 21.34
CA HIS A 318 -2.15 16.17 20.98
C HIS A 318 -1.22 17.38 20.83
N PRO A 319 -0.33 17.66 21.80
CA PRO A 319 0.60 18.78 21.70
C PRO A 319 1.58 18.57 20.53
N ARG A 320 2.05 19.67 19.95
CA ARG A 320 3.02 19.63 18.85
C ARG A 320 4.30 18.93 19.34
N PRO A 321 4.79 17.88 18.66
CA PRO A 321 6.07 17.29 19.01
C PRO A 321 7.19 18.31 18.79
N SER A 322 8.25 18.23 19.59
CA SER A 322 9.45 19.05 19.39
C SER A 322 9.99 18.87 17.97
N PRO A 323 10.49 19.95 17.32
CA PRO A 323 11.06 19.85 15.98
C PRO A 323 12.09 18.72 15.90
N TYR A 324 11.97 17.88 14.88
CA TYR A 324 12.99 16.88 14.62
C TYR A 324 14.23 17.57 14.08
N HIS A 325 15.31 17.53 14.85
CA HIS A 325 16.62 17.97 14.39
C HIS A 325 17.31 16.75 13.81
N PHE A 326 17.67 16.82 12.53
CA PHE A 326 18.61 15.89 11.92
C PHE A 326 19.92 16.06 12.68
N HIS A 327 20.19 15.20 13.66
CA HIS A 327 21.49 15.17 14.31
C HIS A 327 22.52 14.88 13.23
N ASP A 328 23.62 15.64 13.23
CA ASP A 328 24.84 15.34 12.47
C ASP A 328 25.33 13.94 12.88
N THR A 329 24.76 12.90 12.30
CA THR A 329 25.50 11.68 12.03
C THR A 329 26.54 12.11 11.02
N THR A 330 27.72 12.45 11.51
CA THR A 330 28.95 12.76 10.77
C THR A 330 29.08 11.87 9.53
N ASN A 331 28.47 12.32 8.44
CA ASN A 331 28.58 11.79 7.09
C ASN A 331 27.77 12.60 6.06
N HIS A 332 27.56 13.90 6.29
CA HIS A 332 27.02 14.80 5.26
C HIS A 332 27.88 14.80 3.99
N ASN A 333 29.19 14.52 4.11
CA ASN A 333 30.08 14.33 2.97
C ASN A 333 29.95 12.94 2.30
N SER A 334 29.54 11.89 3.02
CA SER A 334 29.38 10.55 2.42
C SER A 334 28.12 10.43 1.59
N TRP A 335 27.04 11.14 1.95
CA TRP A 335 25.77 11.09 1.20
C TRP A 335 25.85 11.85 -0.14
N LEU A 336 26.45 13.05 -0.14
CA LEU A 336 26.70 13.81 -1.38
C LEU A 336 27.69 13.11 -2.32
N LEU A 337 28.70 12.41 -1.77
CA LEU A 337 29.63 11.62 -2.57
C LEU A 337 28.98 10.35 -3.17
N SER A 338 28.02 9.72 -2.49
CA SER A 338 27.28 8.58 -3.06
C SER A 338 26.34 8.95 -4.20
N CYS A 339 25.75 10.16 -4.19
CA CYS A 339 24.89 10.62 -5.28
C CYS A 339 25.65 10.96 -6.56
N ASN A 340 26.94 11.30 -6.47
CA ASN A 340 27.77 11.60 -7.64
C ASN A 340 28.46 10.37 -8.25
N ALA A 341 28.44 9.21 -7.59
CA ALA A 341 29.11 8.00 -8.07
C ALA A 341 28.24 7.14 -9.00
N GLU A 342 26.91 7.33 -9.00
CA GLU A 342 25.96 6.53 -9.81
C GLU A 342 25.65 7.14 -11.19
N THR A 343 26.15 8.34 -11.49
CA THR A 343 25.99 8.99 -12.82
C THR A 343 27.19 8.76 -13.75
N THR A 344 28.13 7.90 -13.36
CA THR A 344 29.30 7.57 -14.18
C THR A 344 29.66 6.08 -14.06
N ARG A 345 28.76 5.21 -14.51
CA ARG A 345 29.10 3.85 -14.97
C ARG A 345 28.01 3.25 -15.84
#